data_AF-A0A218ZFN7-F1
#
_entry.id   AF-A0A218ZFN7-F1
#
_cell.length_a   1.000
_cell.length_b   1.000
_cell.length_c   1.000
_cell.angle_alpha   90.00
_cell.angle_beta   90.00
_cell.angle_gamma   90.00
#
_symmetry.space_group_name_H-M   'P 1'
#
loop_
_entity.id
_entity.type
_entity.pdbx_description
1 polymer ?
#
loop_
_entity_poly.entity_id
_entity_poly.type
_entity_poly.pdbx_seq_one_letter_code
_entity_poly.pdbx_strand_id
1 'polypeptide(L)'
;MLALQRGPRHRGRCTPSVLPCRVDRNGRVHAATRYWNPVVSGTPPAPALPARTGVPRPVPPLPHKTHADGTKTAYFRGRKLHGKTLALPPSHRGVVASATERVLPAAEPAAASGKPAGAEEEGQEPEPEPEVKIVEERASFDEVVVWGHEVLPDGMADPYVRGLEDWIAFAAQIHEHGHGPEEEKTE
;
A
#
# COMPACT_ATOMS: atom_id res chain seq x y z
N MET A 1 -5.64 -21.32 3.05
CA MET A 1 -4.55 -20.35 2.77
C MET A 1 -5.05 -19.24 1.84
N LEU A 2 -4.25 -18.20 1.57
CA LEU A 2 -4.59 -17.15 0.59
C LEU A 2 -3.53 -17.08 -0.51
N ALA A 3 -3.96 -16.88 -1.74
CA ALA A 3 -3.06 -16.64 -2.86
C ALA A 3 -3.37 -15.32 -3.56
N LEU A 4 -2.34 -14.50 -3.76
CA LEU A 4 -2.46 -13.23 -4.45
C LEU A 4 -2.36 -13.45 -5.96
N GLN A 5 -3.35 -12.96 -6.71
CA GLN A 5 -3.33 -12.97 -8.17
C GLN A 5 -3.64 -11.59 -8.72
N ARG A 6 -2.99 -11.22 -9.83
CA ARG A 6 -3.35 -9.99 -10.56
C ARG A 6 -4.71 -10.17 -11.20
N GLY A 7 -5.69 -9.41 -10.71
CA GLY A 7 -7.04 -9.44 -11.27
C GLY A 7 -7.11 -8.71 -12.62
N PRO A 8 -8.08 -9.05 -13.49
CA PRO A 8 -8.31 -8.34 -14.76
C PRO A 8 -8.71 -6.87 -14.55
N ARG A 9 -9.12 -6.51 -13.33
CA ARG A 9 -9.54 -5.15 -12.94
C ARG A 9 -8.39 -4.32 -12.35
N HIS A 10 -7.14 -4.69 -12.59
CA HIS A 10 -5.98 -3.93 -12.12
C HIS A 10 -5.98 -2.51 -12.70
N ARG A 11 -5.92 -1.51 -11.83
CA ARG A 11 -6.02 -0.08 -12.19
C ARG A 11 -4.68 0.63 -12.30
N GLY A 12 -3.57 -0.11 -12.29
CA GLY A 12 -2.23 0.46 -12.33
C GLY A 12 -1.76 0.90 -10.94
N ARG A 13 -1.02 2.02 -10.92
CA ARG A 13 -0.42 2.57 -9.71
C ARG A 13 -1.37 3.55 -9.02
N CYS A 14 -1.38 3.53 -7.69
CA CYS A 14 -2.11 4.50 -6.87
C CYS A 14 -1.23 5.02 -5.72
N THR A 15 -1.69 6.07 -5.04
CA THR A 15 -1.07 6.57 -3.80
C THR A 15 -2.12 6.52 -2.68
N PRO A 16 -2.08 5.52 -1.79
CA PRO A 16 -2.98 5.44 -0.64
C PRO A 16 -2.81 6.62 0.30
N SER A 17 -3.91 7.06 0.92
CA SER A 17 -3.92 8.13 1.92
C SER A 17 -4.48 7.60 3.25
N VAL A 18 -3.67 7.68 4.30
CA VAL A 18 -4.05 7.32 5.67
C VAL A 18 -4.53 8.59 6.37
N LEU A 19 -5.85 8.68 6.63
CA LEU A 19 -6.46 9.85 7.24
C LEU A 19 -6.47 9.75 8.78
N PRO A 20 -6.35 10.87 9.51
CA PRO A 20 -6.40 10.90 10.98
C PRO A 20 -7.84 10.79 11.52
N CYS A 21 -8.74 10.18 10.76
CA CYS A 21 -10.14 10.01 11.11
C CYS A 21 -10.73 8.77 10.44
N ARG A 22 -11.74 8.18 11.07
CA ARG A 22 -12.51 7.06 10.52
C ARG A 22 -13.61 7.57 9.58
N VAL A 23 -13.78 6.88 8.46
CA VAL A 23 -14.94 7.06 7.57
C VAL A 23 -15.78 5.79 7.65
N ASP A 24 -17.02 5.91 8.12
CA ASP A 24 -17.86 4.73 8.45
C ASP A 24 -18.35 3.95 7.22
N ARG A 25 -18.34 4.59 6.06
CA ARG A 25 -18.86 4.01 4.82
C ARG A 25 -17.71 3.65 3.90
N ASN A 26 -17.66 2.36 3.55
CA ASN A 26 -16.82 1.85 2.48
C ASN A 26 -17.53 2.03 1.14
N GLY A 27 -16.79 2.42 0.10
CA GLY A 27 -17.36 2.54 -1.23
C GLY A 27 -16.55 3.46 -2.13
N ARG A 28 -16.96 3.52 -3.40
CA ARG A 28 -16.38 4.47 -4.35
C ARG A 28 -16.84 5.87 -3.96
N VAL A 29 -15.89 6.69 -3.52
CA VAL A 29 -16.12 8.13 -3.36
C VAL A 29 -15.65 8.81 -4.62
N HIS A 30 -16.44 9.73 -5.15
CA HIS A 30 -16.00 10.61 -6.22
C HIS A 30 -15.05 11.67 -5.63
N ALA A 31 -13.84 11.24 -5.30
CA ALA A 31 -12.76 12.06 -4.75
C ALA A 31 -12.16 12.99 -5.83
N ALA A 32 -13.04 13.61 -6.63
CA ALA A 32 -12.62 14.64 -7.57
C ALA A 32 -11.86 15.72 -6.80
N THR A 33 -11.02 16.44 -7.55
CA THR A 33 -10.20 17.56 -7.07
C THR A 33 -10.99 18.60 -6.26
N ARG A 34 -12.32 18.65 -6.39
CA ARG A 34 -13.19 19.49 -5.56
C ARG A 34 -13.22 19.12 -4.07
N TYR A 35 -13.17 17.82 -3.74
CA TYR A 35 -13.36 17.34 -2.36
C TYR A 35 -12.07 16.83 -1.72
N TRP A 36 -11.10 16.44 -2.54
CA TRP A 36 -9.79 15.97 -2.10
C TRP A 36 -8.74 16.40 -3.12
N ASN A 37 -7.83 17.28 -2.71
CA ASN A 37 -6.76 17.79 -3.56
C ASN A 37 -5.48 17.97 -2.74
N PRO A 38 -4.66 16.92 -2.57
CA PRO A 38 -3.39 17.02 -1.87
C PRO A 38 -2.40 17.79 -2.74
N VAL A 39 -2.00 18.97 -2.28
CA VAL A 39 -1.01 19.82 -2.97
C VAL A 39 0.34 19.64 -2.29
N VAL A 40 1.39 19.43 -3.08
CA VAL A 40 2.77 19.41 -2.58
C VAL A 40 3.12 20.82 -2.16
N SER A 41 3.56 21.01 -0.92
CA SER A 41 4.00 22.33 -0.44
C SER A 41 5.29 22.71 -1.18
N GLY A 42 5.18 23.68 -2.09
CA GLY A 42 6.30 24.14 -2.93
C GLY A 42 5.93 24.40 -4.38
N THR A 43 4.79 23.87 -4.87
CA THR A 43 4.29 24.23 -6.20
C THR A 43 3.47 25.51 -6.10
N PRO A 44 3.90 26.64 -6.69
CA PRO A 44 3.06 27.82 -6.76
C PRO A 44 1.74 27.46 -7.46
N PRO A 45 0.58 27.93 -6.98
CA PRO A 45 -0.68 27.71 -7.69
C PRO A 45 -0.52 28.24 -9.11
N ALA A 46 -0.92 27.45 -10.10
CA ALA A 46 -0.91 27.87 -11.51
C ALA A 46 -1.47 29.30 -11.62
N PRO A 47 -0.85 30.20 -12.41
CA PRO A 47 -1.28 31.58 -12.48
C PRO A 47 -2.76 31.61 -12.87
N ALA A 48 -3.59 32.07 -11.94
CA ALA A 48 -5.01 32.28 -12.20
C ALA A 48 -5.12 33.26 -13.36
N LEU A 49 -5.79 32.84 -14.42
CA LEU A 49 -6.21 33.71 -15.52
C LEU A 49 -6.75 35.04 -14.96
N PRO A 50 -6.48 36.19 -15.59
CA PRO A 50 -6.92 37.48 -15.06
C PRO A 50 -8.46 37.55 -15.01
N ALA A 51 -9.02 37.49 -13.80
CA ALA A 51 -10.45 37.64 -13.57
C ALA A 51 -10.80 39.13 -13.54
N ARG A 52 -11.77 39.47 -14.37
CA ARG A 52 -12.43 40.78 -14.50
C ARG A 52 -12.92 41.29 -13.14
N THR A 53 -12.77 42.59 -12.96
CA THR A 53 -13.09 43.39 -11.77
C THR A 53 -14.56 43.26 -11.33
N GLY A 54 -14.82 43.15 -10.02
CA GLY A 54 -16.13 43.54 -9.46
C GLY A 54 -16.67 42.87 -8.20
N VAL A 55 -16.00 41.89 -7.56
CA VAL A 55 -16.53 41.23 -6.35
C VAL A 55 -15.45 41.16 -5.26
N PRO A 56 -15.74 41.51 -3.99
CA PRO A 56 -14.77 41.33 -2.91
C PRO A 56 -14.47 39.84 -2.72
N ARG A 57 -13.21 39.45 -2.94
CA ARG A 57 -12.71 38.08 -2.75
C ARG A 57 -12.63 37.74 -1.25
N PRO A 58 -12.89 36.48 -0.86
CA PRO A 58 -12.42 35.96 0.42
C PRO A 58 -10.88 36.04 0.45
N VAL A 59 -10.33 36.48 1.58
CA VAL A 59 -8.89 36.59 1.81
C VAL A 59 -8.23 35.23 1.52
N PRO A 60 -7.24 35.15 0.59
CA PRO A 60 -6.49 33.91 0.41
C PRO A 60 -5.69 33.62 1.70
N PRO A 61 -5.65 32.37 2.19
CA PRO A 61 -4.82 32.04 3.34
C PRO A 61 -3.35 32.36 3.02
N LEU A 62 -2.67 32.95 4.01
CA LEU A 62 -1.27 33.40 3.98
C LEU A 62 -0.30 32.33 3.45
N PRO A 63 0.82 32.72 2.82
CA PRO A 63 1.84 31.79 2.34
C PRO A 63 2.44 31.01 3.51
N HIS A 64 2.15 29.71 3.57
CA HIS A 64 2.76 28.80 4.52
C HIS A 64 4.21 28.55 4.13
N LYS A 65 5.10 28.63 5.14
CA LYS A 65 6.55 28.42 5.02
C LYS A 65 6.88 27.19 4.17
N THR A 66 7.81 27.40 3.24
CA THR A 66 8.38 26.37 2.38
C THR A 66 9.15 25.37 3.24
N HIS A 67 8.66 24.12 3.33
CA HIS A 67 9.46 22.99 3.80
C HIS A 67 9.66 22.04 2.62
N ALA A 68 10.92 21.80 2.26
CA ALA A 68 11.35 21.06 1.07
C ALA A 68 11.28 19.52 1.24
N ASP A 69 10.33 19.01 2.03
CA ASP A 69 10.49 17.70 2.71
C ASP A 69 9.45 16.63 2.32
N GLY A 70 8.92 16.69 1.08
CA GLY A 70 7.89 15.75 0.63
C GLY A 70 6.54 15.89 1.37
N THR A 71 6.35 17.00 2.06
CA THR A 71 5.14 17.34 2.80
C THR A 71 4.02 17.78 1.84
N LYS A 72 2.79 17.43 2.20
CA LYS A 72 1.59 17.77 1.43
C LYS A 72 0.60 18.50 2.34
N THR A 73 -0.28 19.30 1.75
CA THR A 73 -1.41 19.90 2.47
C THR A 73 -2.70 19.58 1.72
N ALA A 74 -3.75 19.23 2.48
CA ALA A 74 -5.09 18.99 1.95
C ALA A 74 -6.13 19.50 2.95
N TYR A 75 -7.36 19.70 2.50
CA TYR A 75 -8.49 20.00 3.36
C TYR A 75 -9.49 18.86 3.28
N PHE A 76 -9.94 18.38 4.43
CA PHE A 76 -10.97 17.35 4.53
C PHE A 76 -12.04 17.77 5.53
N ARG A 77 -13.29 17.84 5.07
CA ARG A 77 -14.43 18.30 5.89
C ARG A 77 -14.16 19.64 6.61
N GLY A 78 -13.48 20.56 5.92
CA GLY A 78 -13.14 21.89 6.46
C GLY A 78 -11.93 21.93 7.40
N ARG A 79 -11.27 20.80 7.67
CA ARG A 79 -10.07 20.74 8.52
C ARG A 79 -8.81 20.67 7.67
N LYS A 80 -7.76 21.40 8.06
CA LYS A 80 -6.48 21.36 7.37
C LYS A 80 -5.71 20.13 7.82
N LEU A 81 -5.20 19.39 6.84
CA LEU A 81 -4.37 18.22 7.03
C LEU A 81 -2.97 18.51 6.50
N HIS A 82 -1.96 18.12 7.28
CA HIS A 82 -0.59 18.07 6.82
C HIS A 82 -0.19 16.62 6.61
N GLY A 83 0.30 16.31 5.41
CA GLY A 83 0.66 14.97 4.98
C GLY A 83 2.16 14.80 4.94
N LYS A 84 2.66 13.67 5.44
CA LYS A 84 4.03 13.18 5.20
C LYS A 84 3.94 12.06 4.16
N THR A 85 4.74 12.16 3.10
CA THR A 85 4.84 11.09 2.09
C THR A 85 5.90 10.10 2.56
N LEU A 86 5.54 8.82 2.63
CA LEU A 86 6.43 7.73 3.03
C LEU A 86 6.63 6.80 1.84
N ALA A 87 7.86 6.64 1.39
CA ALA A 87 8.21 5.62 0.42
C ALA A 87 8.27 4.25 1.10
N LEU A 88 7.87 3.21 0.38
CA LEU A 88 8.13 1.84 0.81
C LEU A 88 9.62 1.52 0.66
N PRO A 89 10.16 0.61 1.48
CA PRO A 89 11.52 0.13 1.29
C PRO A 89 11.72 -0.45 -0.12
N PRO A 90 12.91 -0.31 -0.74
CA PRO A 90 13.14 -0.72 -2.13
C PRO A 90 12.88 -2.21 -2.43
N SER A 91 12.98 -3.07 -1.41
CA SER A 91 12.70 -4.50 -1.51
C SER A 91 11.21 -4.85 -1.44
N HIS A 92 10.34 -3.87 -1.21
CA HIS A 92 8.91 -4.07 -0.96
C HIS A 92 8.05 -3.39 -2.03
N ARG A 93 6.86 -3.95 -2.23
CA ARG A 93 5.84 -3.38 -3.11
C ARG A 93 4.50 -3.40 -2.41
N GLY A 94 3.79 -2.27 -2.45
CA GLY A 94 2.45 -2.14 -1.92
C GLY A 94 1.41 -2.67 -2.89
N VAL A 95 0.40 -3.37 -2.35
CA VAL A 95 -0.71 -3.92 -3.12
C VAL A 95 -2.03 -3.56 -2.46
N VAL A 96 -2.98 -3.06 -3.25
CA VAL A 96 -4.39 -2.94 -2.86
C VAL A 96 -5.10 -4.18 -3.35
N ALA A 97 -5.50 -5.05 -2.43
CA ALA A 97 -6.09 -6.35 -2.73
C ALA A 97 -7.56 -6.42 -2.31
N SER A 98 -8.34 -7.26 -2.98
CA SER A 98 -9.74 -7.57 -2.62
C SER A 98 -9.89 -9.06 -2.44
N ALA A 99 -10.39 -9.48 -1.28
CA ALA A 99 -10.77 -10.87 -1.06
C ALA A 99 -11.85 -11.29 -2.07
N THR A 100 -11.78 -12.55 -2.50
CA THR A 100 -12.79 -13.18 -3.34
C THR A 100 -13.16 -14.54 -2.75
N GLU A 101 -14.32 -15.07 -3.13
CA GLU A 101 -14.75 -16.43 -2.77
C GLU A 101 -14.20 -17.50 -3.74
N ARG A 102 -13.32 -17.12 -4.66
CA ARG A 102 -12.74 -18.06 -5.63
C ARG A 102 -11.65 -18.89 -4.95
N VAL A 103 -11.62 -20.17 -5.24
CA VAL A 103 -10.62 -21.11 -4.74
C VAL A 103 -9.62 -21.42 -5.85
N LEU A 104 -8.35 -21.52 -5.50
CA LEU A 104 -7.31 -22.04 -6.38
C LEU A 104 -7.56 -23.53 -6.62
N PRO A 105 -7.62 -24.00 -7.89
CA PRO A 105 -7.72 -25.43 -8.16
C PRO A 105 -6.51 -26.15 -7.56
N ALA A 106 -6.77 -27.17 -6.74
CA ALA A 106 -5.73 -28.12 -6.36
C ALA A 106 -5.24 -28.80 -7.64
N ALA A 107 -3.92 -28.89 -7.84
CA ALA A 107 -3.39 -29.64 -8.97
C ALA A 107 -3.81 -31.10 -8.79
N GLU A 108 -4.57 -31.65 -9.74
CA GLU A 108 -4.84 -33.10 -9.73
C GLU A 108 -3.49 -33.83 -9.78
N PRO A 109 -3.27 -34.85 -8.93
CA PRO A 109 -2.09 -35.69 -9.05
C PRO A 109 -2.11 -36.28 -10.46
N ALA A 110 -1.02 -36.13 -11.19
CA ALA A 110 -0.85 -36.64 -12.54
C ALA A 110 -0.97 -38.18 -12.57
N ALA A 111 -2.20 -38.70 -12.58
CA ALA A 111 -2.48 -40.10 -12.81
C ALA A 111 -2.43 -40.36 -14.32
N ALA A 112 -1.23 -40.68 -14.82
CA ALA A 112 -1.00 -41.71 -15.85
C ALA A 112 0.37 -41.53 -16.52
N SER A 113 1.40 -42.20 -16.01
CA SER A 113 2.50 -42.74 -16.82
C SER A 113 3.25 -43.81 -16.02
N GLY A 114 2.61 -44.97 -15.87
CA GLY A 114 3.22 -46.31 -15.76
C GLY A 114 4.15 -46.62 -14.58
N LYS A 115 3.68 -47.45 -13.63
CA LYS A 115 4.47 -48.53 -13.02
C LYS A 115 3.57 -49.62 -12.42
N PRO A 116 4.04 -50.89 -12.36
CA PRO A 116 3.20 -52.08 -12.35
C PRO A 116 2.68 -52.47 -10.97
N ALA A 117 1.63 -53.28 -10.98
CA ALA A 117 0.93 -53.86 -9.84
C ALA A 117 1.87 -54.69 -8.94
N GLY A 118 1.94 -54.33 -7.66
CA GLY A 118 2.60 -55.16 -6.65
C GLY A 118 3.25 -54.37 -5.51
N ALA A 119 2.47 -53.57 -4.78
CA ALA A 119 2.82 -53.17 -3.41
C ALA A 119 1.52 -52.83 -2.68
N GLU A 120 1.26 -53.52 -1.58
CA GLU A 120 0.17 -53.22 -0.65
C GLU A 120 0.53 -51.89 0.02
N GLU A 121 -0.13 -50.80 -0.40
CA GLU A 121 0.05 -49.48 0.20
C GLU A 121 -0.87 -49.40 1.43
N GLU A 122 -0.25 -49.44 2.61
CA GLU A 122 -0.94 -49.20 3.88
C GLU A 122 -1.67 -47.86 3.81
N GLY A 123 -2.97 -47.90 4.07
CA GLY A 123 -3.88 -46.77 3.96
C GLY A 123 -3.51 -45.65 4.92
N GLN A 124 -2.76 -44.67 4.42
CA GLN A 124 -2.76 -43.32 4.96
C GLN A 124 -3.88 -42.56 4.28
N GLU A 125 -4.96 -42.24 5.01
CA GLU A 125 -5.93 -41.25 4.52
C GLU A 125 -5.17 -39.95 4.22
N PRO A 126 -5.23 -39.42 2.99
CA PRO A 126 -4.61 -38.14 2.69
C PRO A 126 -5.28 -37.07 3.55
N GLU A 127 -4.51 -36.34 4.35
CA GLU A 127 -5.06 -35.17 5.03
C GLU A 127 -5.64 -34.20 3.98
N PRO A 128 -6.82 -33.62 4.22
CA PRO A 128 -7.44 -32.71 3.26
C PRO A 128 -6.53 -31.49 3.07
N GLU A 129 -6.04 -31.30 1.84
CA GLU A 129 -5.27 -30.10 1.51
C GLU A 129 -6.08 -28.85 1.84
N PRO A 130 -5.50 -27.86 2.55
CA PRO A 130 -6.25 -26.71 3.00
C PRO A 130 -6.64 -25.82 1.82
N GLU A 131 -7.94 -25.55 1.68
CA GLU A 131 -8.52 -24.68 0.66
C GLU A 131 -7.74 -23.34 0.55
N VAL A 132 -7.31 -23.00 -0.66
CA VAL A 132 -6.58 -21.75 -0.93
C VAL A 132 -7.50 -20.75 -1.61
N LYS A 133 -7.92 -19.70 -0.91
CA LYS A 133 -8.76 -18.64 -1.48
C LYS A 133 -7.93 -17.61 -2.23
N ILE A 134 -8.46 -17.13 -3.35
CA ILE A 134 -7.81 -16.14 -4.20
C ILE A 134 -8.11 -14.73 -3.68
N VAL A 135 -7.06 -13.92 -3.57
CA VAL A 135 -7.12 -12.49 -3.34
C VAL A 135 -6.71 -11.78 -4.62
N GLU A 136 -7.55 -10.90 -5.15
CA GLU A 136 -7.27 -10.18 -6.38
C GLU A 136 -6.56 -8.85 -6.11
N GLU A 137 -5.36 -8.69 -6.65
CA GLU A 137 -4.66 -7.42 -6.73
C GLU A 137 -5.41 -6.46 -7.68
N ARG A 138 -5.78 -5.29 -7.14
CA ARG A 138 -6.52 -4.22 -7.86
C ARG A 138 -5.67 -3.02 -8.20
N ALA A 139 -4.62 -2.75 -7.45
CA ALA A 139 -3.67 -1.69 -7.72
C ALA A 139 -2.37 -1.94 -6.96
N SER A 140 -1.32 -1.22 -7.35
CA SER A 140 -0.05 -1.21 -6.62
C SER A 140 0.40 0.19 -6.26
N PHE A 141 1.28 0.29 -5.28
CA PHE A 141 1.81 1.56 -4.80
C PHE A 141 3.22 1.36 -4.25
N ASP A 142 4.03 2.40 -4.37
CA ASP A 142 5.39 2.44 -3.83
C ASP A 142 5.52 3.49 -2.72
N GLU A 143 4.46 4.28 -2.49
CA GLU A 143 4.42 5.32 -1.46
C GLU A 143 3.02 5.39 -0.84
N VAL A 144 2.97 5.87 0.40
CA VAL A 144 1.75 6.15 1.17
C VAL A 144 1.84 7.55 1.73
N VAL A 145 0.72 8.29 1.78
CA VAL A 145 0.67 9.58 2.47
C VAL A 145 -0.05 9.42 3.80
N VAL A 146 0.64 9.71 4.90
CA VAL A 146 0.07 9.75 6.25
C VAL A 146 -0.31 11.19 6.58
N TRP A 147 -1.55 11.41 7.00
CA TRP A 147 -2.11 12.74 7.25
C TRP A 147 -2.32 12.98 8.75
N GLY A 148 -1.87 14.13 9.25
CA GLY A 148 -2.12 14.63 10.60
C GLY A 148 -3.04 15.86 10.61
N HIS A 149 -3.83 16.02 11.68
CA HIS A 149 -4.67 17.21 11.87
C HIS A 149 -3.81 18.40 12.28
N GLU A 150 -3.80 19.48 11.48
CA GLU A 150 -3.10 20.75 11.75
C GLU A 150 -1.57 20.66 12.02
N VAL A 151 -1.04 19.46 12.25
CA VAL A 151 0.37 19.16 12.56
C VAL A 151 0.80 18.00 11.66
N LEU A 152 2.06 18.02 11.24
CA LEU A 152 2.67 16.90 10.51
C LEU A 152 2.75 15.67 11.42
N PRO A 153 2.51 14.46 10.89
CA PRO A 153 2.77 13.23 11.63
C PRO A 153 4.21 13.21 12.13
N ASP A 154 4.39 13.02 13.44
CA ASP A 154 5.72 12.94 14.05
C ASP A 154 6.40 11.63 13.63
N GLY A 155 7.62 11.72 13.11
CA GLY A 155 8.39 10.55 12.70
C GLY A 155 8.68 9.57 13.84
N MET A 156 8.83 10.07 15.06
CA MET A 156 9.22 9.25 16.22
C MET A 156 8.05 8.70 17.03
N ALA A 157 6.84 9.21 16.82
CA ALA A 157 5.66 8.86 17.62
C ALA A 157 4.47 8.38 16.80
N ASP A 158 4.37 8.73 15.50
CA ASP A 158 3.25 8.28 14.68
C ASP A 158 3.40 6.77 14.33
N PRO A 159 2.40 5.94 14.65
CA PRO A 159 2.50 4.49 14.50
C PRO A 159 2.64 4.05 13.03
N TYR A 160 2.09 4.81 12.09
CA TYR A 160 2.20 4.48 10.66
C TYR A 160 3.57 4.86 10.12
N VAL A 161 4.09 6.01 10.54
CA VAL A 161 5.44 6.44 10.14
C VAL A 161 6.48 5.44 10.65
N ARG A 162 6.44 5.12 11.95
CA ARG A 162 7.33 4.13 12.55
C ARG A 162 7.18 2.73 11.97
N GLY A 163 5.93 2.32 11.71
CA GLY A 163 5.65 1.02 11.12
C GLY A 163 6.28 0.87 9.74
N LEU A 164 6.23 1.91 8.90
CA LEU A 164 6.79 1.86 7.54
C LEU A 164 8.31 2.10 7.52
N GLU A 165 8.82 3.04 8.31
CA GLU A 165 10.25 3.42 8.29
C GLU A 165 11.11 2.47 9.15
N ASP A 166 10.69 2.16 10.38
CA ASP A 166 11.51 1.38 11.33
C ASP A 166 11.20 -0.12 11.24
N TRP A 167 9.93 -0.47 11.38
CA TRP A 167 9.55 -1.86 11.65
C TRP A 167 9.79 -2.79 10.46
N ILE A 168 9.49 -2.35 9.23
CA ILE A 168 9.72 -3.19 8.04
C ILE A 168 11.22 -3.48 7.87
N ALA A 169 12.09 -2.48 8.06
CA ALA A 169 13.53 -2.65 7.97
C ALA A 169 14.06 -3.58 9.08
N PHE A 170 13.59 -3.38 10.31
CA PHE A 170 13.95 -4.22 11.45
C PHE A 170 13.52 -5.69 11.26
N ALA A 171 12.27 -5.90 10.83
CA ALA A 171 11.76 -7.24 10.55
C ALA A 171 12.54 -7.93 9.42
N ALA A 172 12.98 -7.18 8.39
CA ALA A 172 13.81 -7.73 7.33
C ALA A 172 15.15 -8.27 7.88
N GLN A 173 15.81 -7.53 8.77
CA GLN A 173 17.08 -7.95 9.38
C GLN A 173 16.96 -9.20 10.27
N ILE A 174 15.87 -9.31 11.04
CA ILE A 174 15.64 -10.50 11.89
C ILE A 174 15.54 -11.78 11.06
N HIS A 175 14.90 -11.69 9.90
CA HIS A 175 14.63 -12.85 9.04
C HIS A 175 15.65 -13.01 7.90
N GLU A 176 16.69 -12.18 7.87
CA GLU A 176 17.82 -12.34 6.96
C GLU A 176 18.66 -13.51 7.47
N HIS A 177 18.46 -14.70 6.89
CA HIS A 177 19.28 -15.86 7.21
C HIS A 177 20.72 -15.56 6.77
N GLY A 178 21.62 -15.42 7.75
CA GLY A 178 23.03 -15.13 7.51
C GLY A 178 23.65 -16.11 6.54
N HIS A 179 24.25 -15.58 5.47
CA HIS A 179 25.17 -16.31 4.63
C HIS A 179 26.32 -16.78 5.53
N GLY A 180 26.36 -18.08 5.84
CA GLY A 180 27.53 -18.68 6.48
C GLY A 180 28.76 -18.43 5.61
N PRO A 181 29.96 -18.26 6.19
CA PRO A 181 31.16 -18.15 5.38
C PRO A 181 31.29 -19.42 4.54
N GLU A 182 31.33 -19.28 3.22
CA GLU A 182 31.78 -20.35 2.35
C GLU A 182 33.20 -20.69 2.77
N GLU A 183 33.40 -21.87 3.36
CA GLU A 183 34.73 -22.43 3.53
C GLU A 183 35.31 -22.66 2.14
N GLU A 184 36.13 -21.71 1.70
CA GLU A 184 37.02 -21.84 0.57
C GLU A 184 38.00 -22.98 0.86
N LYS A 185 37.61 -24.18 0.45
CA LYS A 185 38.47 -25.36 0.50
C LYS A 185 39.50 -25.21 -0.62
N THR A 186 40.62 -24.56 -0.31
CA THR A 186 41.79 -24.54 -1.18
C THR A 186 42.37 -25.94 -1.24
N GLU A 187 42.48 -26.46 -2.46
CA GLU A 187 43.12 -27.73 -2.85
C GLU A 187 44.65 -27.66 -2.73
#